data_AF-A0A139NR08-F1
#
_entry.id   AF-A0A139NR08-F1
#
_cell.length_a   1.000
_cell.length_b   1.000
_cell.length_c   1.000
_cell.angle_alpha   90.00
_cell.angle_beta   90.00
_cell.angle_gamma   90.00
#
_symmetry.space_group_name_H-M   'P 1'
#
loop_
_entity.id
_entity.type
_entity.pdbx_description
1 polymer ?
#
loop_
_entity_poly.entity_id
_entity_poly.type
_entity_poly.pdbx_seq_one_letter_code
_entity_poly.pdbx_strand_id
1 'polypeptide(L)' 'MYLQLKKADLFLKMAEEQGIKAHIEGGASQISYNFRKIRLPYRFEKEGKAPVRLQIRTLESRIRIKEVRDAKII' A
#
# COMPACT_ATOMS: atom_id res chain seq x y z
N MET A 1 4.27 1.43 11.23
CA MET A 1 3.32 0.32 11.47
C MET A 1 3.73 -0.86 10.62
N TYR A 2 3.74 -2.07 11.20
CA TYR A 2 4.04 -3.32 10.51
C TYR A 2 2.81 -4.22 10.53
N LEU A 3 2.45 -4.78 9.38
CA LEU A 3 1.31 -5.70 9.25
C LEU A 3 1.71 -6.93 8.44
N GLN A 4 1.56 -8.10 9.04
CA GLN A 4 1.78 -9.39 8.38
C GLN A 4 0.46 -10.15 8.32
N LEU A 5 0.03 -10.48 7.10
CA LEU A 5 -1.24 -11.16 6.85
C LEU A 5 -0.98 -12.47 6.13
N LYS A 6 -1.55 -13.57 6.63
CA LYS A 6 -1.50 -14.87 5.95
C LYS A 6 -2.49 -14.90 4.77
N LYS A 7 -3.75 -14.59 5.03
CA LYS A 7 -4.84 -14.56 4.05
C LYS A 7 -5.97 -13.62 4.51
N ALA A 8 -5.79 -12.32 4.31
CA ALA A 8 -6.76 -11.30 4.68
C ALA A 8 -6.65 -10.09 3.76
N ASP A 9 -7.73 -9.74 3.08
CA ASP A 9 -7.76 -8.58 2.18
C ASP A 9 -7.55 -7.29 2.99
N LEU A 10 -6.67 -6.41 2.48
CA LEU A 10 -6.35 -5.15 3.13
C LEU A 10 -6.88 -3.98 2.31
N PHE A 11 -7.59 -3.08 2.99
CA PHE A 11 -8.04 -1.81 2.43
C PHE A 11 -7.38 -0.65 3.18
N LEU A 12 -6.69 0.20 2.44
CA LEU A 12 -6.05 1.39 2.98
C LEU A 12 -6.71 2.65 2.41
N LYS A 13 -7.19 3.50 3.32
CA LYS A 13 -7.65 4.86 3.04
C LYS A 13 -6.93 5.80 3.98
N MET A 14 -6.38 6.86 3.42
CA MET A 14 -5.66 7.90 4.16
C MET A 14 -6.44 9.22 4.04
N ALA A 15 -6.29 10.10 5.03
CA ALA A 15 -6.76 11.47 4.90
C ALA A 15 -6.02 12.20 3.76
N GLU A 16 -6.65 13.21 3.17
CA GLU A 16 -6.12 13.90 1.99
C GLU A 16 -4.79 14.59 2.27
N GLU A 17 -4.62 15.19 3.45
CA GLU A 17 -3.40 15.90 3.84
C GLU A 17 -2.30 14.99 4.38
N GLN A 18 -2.62 13.72 4.62
CA GLN A 18 -1.76 12.79 5.33
C GLN A 18 -0.69 12.21 4.38
N GLY A 19 0.57 12.38 4.77
CA GLY A 19 1.69 11.76 4.05
C GLY A 19 1.76 10.25 4.31
N ILE A 20 2.35 9.49 3.38
CA ILE A 20 2.58 8.06 3.56
C ILE A 20 3.87 7.62 2.86
N LYS A 21 4.61 6.71 3.50
CA LYS A 21 5.69 5.94 2.90
C LYS A 21 5.38 4.47 3.09
N ALA A 22 5.05 3.78 2.02
CA ALA A 22 4.60 2.40 2.07
C ALA A 22 5.52 1.46 1.30
N HIS A 23 5.79 0.31 1.90
CA HIS A 23 6.51 -0.79 1.28
C HIS A 23 5.68 -2.06 1.44
N ILE A 24 5.33 -2.67 0.31
CA ILE A 24 4.48 -3.85 0.25
C ILE A 24 5.25 -4.98 -0.42
N GLU A 25 5.34 -6.09 0.30
CA GLU A 25 6.01 -7.31 -0.13
C GLU A 25 5.00 -8.47 -0.13
N GLY A 26 5.18 -9.42 -1.06
CA GLY A 26 4.36 -10.62 -1.03
C GLY A 26 4.61 -11.61 -2.16
N GLY A 27 3.95 -12.77 -2.08
CA GLY A 27 3.97 -13.83 -3.09
C GLY A 27 2.68 -13.85 -3.91
N ALA A 28 2.76 -13.94 -5.25
CA ALA A 28 1.64 -14.03 -6.22
C ALA A 28 0.39 -13.15 -6.00
N SER A 29 0.43 -12.19 -5.07
CA SER A 29 -0.70 -11.40 -4.62
C SER A 29 -0.97 -10.25 -5.59
N GLN A 30 -2.25 -10.09 -5.96
CA GLN A 30 -2.70 -9.00 -6.82
C GLN A 30 -2.89 -7.74 -5.98
N ILE A 31 -1.92 -6.83 -6.00
CA ILE A 31 -2.12 -5.46 -5.52
C ILE A 31 -2.92 -4.71 -6.59
N SER A 32 -3.96 -3.99 -6.17
CA SER A 32 -4.60 -2.98 -7.01
C SER A 32 -4.46 -1.60 -6.37
N TYR A 33 -3.79 -0.69 -7.07
CA TYR A 33 -3.66 0.71 -6.70
C TYR A 33 -4.50 1.54 -7.66
N ASN A 34 -5.47 2.32 -7.16
CA ASN A 34 -6.40 3.09 -8.00
C ASN A 34 -6.94 2.25 -9.18
N PHE A 35 -7.38 1.02 -8.90
CA PHE A 35 -7.91 0.02 -9.85
C PHE A 35 -6.90 -0.57 -10.87
N ARG A 36 -5.62 -0.18 -10.83
CA ARG A 36 -4.56 -0.78 -11.66
C ARG A 36 -3.86 -1.91 -10.92
N LYS A 37 -3.65 -3.05 -11.58
CA LYS A 37 -2.84 -4.16 -11.03
C LYS A 37 -1.37 -3.77 -10.99
N ILE A 38 -0.70 -4.06 -9.88
CA ILE A 38 0.70 -3.72 -9.66
C ILE A 38 1.51 -4.97 -9.32
N ARG A 39 2.76 -5.01 -9.80
CA ARG A 39 3.72 -6.08 -9.49
C ARG A 39 4.38 -5.83 -8.13
N LEU A 40 4.71 -6.92 -7.44
CA LEU A 40 5.42 -6.92 -6.17
C LEU A 40 6.94 -7.08 -6.38
N PRO A 41 7.79 -6.55 -5.48
CA PRO A 41 7.43 -5.65 -4.36
C PRO A 41 6.99 -4.27 -4.87
N TYR A 42 6.11 -3.61 -4.11
CA TYR A 42 5.58 -2.28 -4.46
C TYR A 42 5.91 -1.26 -3.39
N ARG A 43 6.55 -0.17 -3.78
CA ARG A 43 6.81 0.98 -2.92
C ARG A 43 6.14 2.21 -3.49
N PHE A 44 5.52 2.98 -2.61
CA PHE A 44 4.97 4.27 -2.98
C PHE A 44 5.09 5.26 -1.84
N GLU A 45 5.27 6.52 -2.21
CA GLU A 45 5.30 7.62 -1.27
C GLU A 45 4.37 8.73 -1.73
N LYS A 46 3.66 9.34 -0.77
CA LYS A 46 2.87 10.55 -0.96
C LYS A 46 3.33 11.57 0.06
N GLU A 47 3.63 12.78 -0.42
CA GLU A 47 3.98 13.92 0.44
C GLU A 47 2.75 14.41 1.20
N GLY A 48 2.95 14.92 2.42
CA GLY A 48 1.87 15.38 3.28
C GLY A 48 2.31 15.53 4.74
N LYS A 49 1.38 15.96 5.58
CA LYS A 49 1.59 16.15 7.01
C LYS A 49 1.76 14.80 7.72
N ALA A 50 2.64 14.77 8.72
CA ALA A 50 2.83 13.67 9.68
C ALA A 50 2.96 12.26 9.06
N PRO A 51 3.88 12.01 8.12
CA PRO A 51 3.84 10.85 7.24
C PRO A 51 3.80 9.50 7.97
N VAL A 52 2.84 8.65 7.61
CA VAL A 52 2.74 7.28 8.13
C VAL A 52 3.70 6.37 7.39
N ARG A 53 4.55 5.64 8.13
CA ARG A 53 5.38 4.58 7.58
C ARG A 53 4.67 3.24 7.68
N LEU A 54 4.47 2.58 6.55
CA LEU A 54 3.70 1.35 6.44
C LEU A 54 4.53 0.25 5.77
N GLN A 55 4.71 -0.88 6.46
CA GLN A 55 5.28 -2.07 5.86
C GLN A 55 4.26 -3.20 5.92
N ILE A 56 3.94 -3.77 4.77
CA ILE A 56 2.95 -4.84 4.64
C ILE A 56 3.61 -6.04 3.98
N ARG A 57 3.45 -7.21 4.61
CA ARG A 57 3.86 -8.49 4.02
C ARG A 57 2.66 -9.43 3.93
N THR A 58 2.40 -9.95 2.72
CA THR A 58 1.28 -10.86 2.46
C THR A 58 1.70 -12.03 1.57
N LEU A 59 1.16 -13.23 1.79
CA LEU A 59 1.45 -14.40 0.95
C LEU A 59 0.32 -14.73 -0.05
N GLU A 60 -0.94 -14.46 0.30
CA GLU A 60 -2.10 -14.80 -0.55
C GLU A 60 -3.18 -13.71 -0.62
N SER A 61 -2.97 -12.57 0.02
CA SER A 61 -4.03 -11.57 0.19
C SER A 61 -4.06 -10.51 -0.90
N ARG A 62 -5.25 -9.99 -1.23
CA ARG A 62 -5.38 -8.83 -2.11
C ARG A 62 -5.20 -7.55 -1.31
N ILE A 63 -4.46 -6.60 -1.86
CA ILE A 63 -4.27 -5.29 -1.24
C ILE A 63 -4.87 -4.24 -2.15
N ARG A 64 -5.81 -3.46 -1.62
CA ARG A 64 -6.46 -2.35 -2.31
C ARG A 64 -6.08 -1.04 -1.65
N ILE A 65 -5.44 -0.18 -2.44
CA ILE A 65 -5.07 1.17 -2.03
C ILE A 65 -5.95 2.13 -2.83
N LYS A 66 -6.75 2.94 -2.13
CA LYS A 66 -7.63 3.95 -2.75
C LYS A 66 -7.24 5.35 -2.30
N GLU A 67 -7.51 6.32 -3.18
CA GLU A 67 -7.47 7.76 -2.89
C GLU A 67 -6.10 8.31 -2.48
N VAL A 68 -5.02 7.56 -2.75
CA VAL A 68 -3.68 8.12 -2.72
C VAL A 68 -3.49 8.84 -4.06
N ARG A 69 -3.74 10.15 -4.09
CA ARG A 69 -3.39 11.03 -5.21
C ARG A 69 -1.93 11.47 -5.05
N ASP A 70 -1.27 11.73 -6.17
CA ASP A 70 0.10 12.24 -6.25
C ASP A 70 1.18 11.34 -5.62
N ALA A 71 0.89 10.04 -5.47
CA ALA A 71 1.91 9.11 -5.03
C ALA A 71 2.94 8.88 -6.12
N LYS A 72 4.22 8.99 -5.74
CA LYS A 72 5.35 8.58 -6.58
C LYS A 72 5.62 7.10 -6.32
N ILE A 73 5.71 6.32 -7.40
CA ILE A 73 6.17 4.93 -7.36
C ILE A 73 7.71 4.98 -7.33
N ILE A 74 8.31 4.24 -6.39
CA ILE A 74 9.76 4.20 -6.16
C ILE A 74 10.28 2.78 -6.35
#